data_AF-A0A517NXY3-F1
#
_entry.id   AF-A0A517NXY3-F1
#
_cell.length_a   1.000
_cell.length_b   1.000
_cell.length_c   1.000
_cell.angle_alpha   90.00
_cell.angle_beta   90.00
_cell.angle_gamma   90.00
#
_symmetry.space_group_name_H-M   'P 1'
#
loop_
_entity.id
_entity.type
_entity.pdbx_description
1 polymer ?
#
loop_
_entity_poly.entity_id
_entity_poly.type
_entity_poly.pdbx_seq_one_letter_code
_entity_poly.pdbx_strand_id
1 'polypeptide(L)'
;MRAGFNITLECHKSRNCPESDLLARLSMRYRCLIEHLTQNHLQRNPMVDQAIIDHLNEILKHEWTGVAQYSQAGFIVEGVWREVYAEKFLADAKESFGHAQRVGDKIVALGGVPVATRNEVKQSRDLQEVLQFSLAFEAKAVEMYSKAIDMAEGNKALVIFLEDILTEEQDGVDEYTKLLRNSEGAAAGAKSSQKTA
;
A
#
# COMPACT_ATOMS: atom_id res chain seq x y z
N MET A 1 15.90 25.93 30.97
CA MET A 1 17.12 26.46 30.31
C MET A 1 17.14 25.93 28.88
N ARG A 2 16.94 26.80 27.88
CA ARG A 2 16.95 26.40 26.46
C ARG A 2 18.40 26.24 26.03
N ALA A 3 18.84 25.01 25.75
CA ALA A 3 20.09 24.77 25.05
C ALA A 3 19.92 25.25 23.60
N GLY A 4 20.27 26.50 23.33
CA GLY A 4 20.46 26.99 21.97
C GLY A 4 21.72 26.34 21.42
N PHE A 5 21.56 25.18 20.77
CA PHE A 5 22.67 24.51 20.08
C PHE A 5 23.12 25.40 18.93
N ASN A 6 24.29 26.01 19.07
CA ASN A 6 24.81 27.01 18.15
C ASN A 6 25.47 26.30 16.95
N ILE A 7 24.65 25.63 16.13
CA ILE A 7 25.04 24.79 14.97
C ILE A 7 25.94 25.54 13.99
N THR A 8 25.84 26.88 13.97
CA THR A 8 26.65 27.75 13.10
C THR A 8 28.15 27.78 13.43
N LEU A 9 28.55 27.44 14.66
CA LEU A 9 29.94 27.56 15.12
C LEU A 9 30.78 26.29 14.94
N GLU A 10 30.18 25.10 15.04
CA GLU A 10 30.94 23.84 14.93
C GLU A 10 31.27 23.45 13.48
N CYS A 11 30.39 23.75 12.52
CA CYS A 11 30.65 23.48 11.10
C CYS A 11 31.81 24.36 10.54
N HIS A 12 32.06 25.52 11.15
CA HIS A 12 33.10 26.46 10.73
C HIS A 12 34.53 25.98 11.06
N LYS A 13 34.69 25.01 11.99
CA LYS A 13 36.00 24.52 12.43
C LYS A 13 36.51 23.29 11.68
N SER A 14 35.66 22.53 10.98
CA SER A 14 36.05 21.24 10.40
C SER A 14 36.30 21.25 8.89
N ARG A 15 35.86 22.28 8.15
CA ARG A 15 36.00 22.34 6.69
C ARG A 15 36.60 23.69 6.29
N ASN A 16 37.75 23.68 5.61
CA ASN A 16 38.46 24.85 5.08
C ASN A 16 37.53 25.74 4.24
N CYS A 17 36.88 26.73 4.88
CA CYS A 17 35.99 27.65 4.21
C CYS A 17 36.77 28.93 3.86
N PRO A 18 36.82 29.35 2.59
CA PRO A 18 37.44 30.63 2.23
C PRO A 18 36.62 31.77 2.86
N GLU A 19 37.25 32.56 3.74
CA GLU A 19 36.57 33.60 4.54
C GLU A 19 35.92 34.71 3.69
N SER A 20 36.42 34.94 2.47
CA SER A 20 36.08 36.07 1.62
C SER A 20 34.88 35.85 0.69
N ASP A 21 34.42 34.62 0.50
CA ASP A 21 33.32 34.30 -0.43
C ASP A 21 31.99 34.14 0.32
N LEU A 22 31.17 35.20 0.27
CA LEU A 22 29.85 35.23 0.89
C LEU A 22 28.92 34.14 0.34
N LEU A 23 28.99 33.83 -0.96
CA LEU A 23 28.16 32.81 -1.60
C LEU A 23 28.57 31.40 -1.15
N ALA A 24 29.88 31.15 -1.05
CA ALA A 24 30.40 29.89 -0.51
C ALA A 24 29.91 29.66 0.93
N ARG A 25 29.98 30.70 1.78
CA ARG A 25 29.53 30.66 3.18
C ARG A 25 28.02 30.44 3.31
N LEU A 26 27.21 31.11 2.47
CA LEU A 26 25.76 30.92 2.44
C LEU A 26 25.41 29.48 2.02
N SER A 27 26.02 28.99 0.94
CA SER A 27 25.78 27.63 0.42
C SER A 27 26.12 26.54 1.44
N MET A 28 27.16 26.76 2.25
CA MET A 28 27.60 25.80 3.27
C MET A 28 26.69 25.83 4.50
N ARG A 29 26.22 27.03 4.90
CA ARG A 29 25.19 27.16 5.95
C ARG A 29 23.88 26.49 5.55
N TYR A 30 23.43 26.68 4.31
CA TYR A 30 22.23 26.02 3.80
C TYR A 30 22.38 24.49 3.77
N ARG A 31 23.53 23.97 3.30
CA ARG A 31 23.80 22.51 3.35
C ARG A 31 23.80 21.96 4.78
N CYS A 32 24.49 22.61 5.69
CA CYS A 32 24.56 22.17 7.09
C CYS A 32 23.18 22.24 7.78
N LEU A 33 22.38 23.26 7.46
CA LEU A 33 20.99 23.35 7.94
C LEU A 33 20.15 22.19 7.40
N ILE A 34 20.26 21.84 6.11
CA ILE A 34 19.53 20.71 5.53
C ILE A 34 19.98 19.38 6.15
N GLU A 35 21.29 19.14 6.29
CA GLU A 35 21.85 17.95 6.97
C GLU A 35 21.32 17.84 8.40
N HIS A 36 21.27 18.96 9.13
CA HIS A 36 20.78 18.97 10.51
C HIS A 36 19.26 18.78 10.60
N LEU A 37 18.47 19.38 9.71
CA LEU A 37 17.02 19.21 9.67
C LEU A 37 16.63 17.77 9.31
N THR A 38 17.34 17.17 8.36
CA THR A 38 17.14 15.76 7.98
C THR A 38 17.52 14.82 9.12
N GLN A 39 18.67 15.03 9.77
CA GLN A 39 19.06 14.24 10.94
C GLN A 39 18.08 14.41 12.12
N ASN A 40 17.63 15.64 12.40
CA ASN A 40 16.63 15.88 13.44
C ASN A 40 15.28 15.22 13.13
N HIS A 41 14.85 15.23 11.86
CA HIS A 41 13.63 14.55 11.45
C HIS A 41 13.73 13.05 11.69
N LEU A 42 14.85 12.44 11.30
CA LEU A 42 15.12 11.01 11.53
C LEU A 42 15.23 10.68 13.03
N GLN A 43 15.79 11.57 13.86
CA GLN A 43 15.91 11.37 15.31
C GLN A 43 14.63 11.67 16.10
N ARG A 44 13.75 12.55 15.60
CA ARG A 44 12.47 12.89 16.25
C ARG A 44 11.33 11.98 15.84
N ASN A 45 11.47 11.21 14.77
CA ASN A 45 10.53 10.14 14.53
C ASN A 45 10.74 9.14 15.67
N PRO A 46 9.79 8.99 16.61
CA PRO A 46 9.91 7.94 17.61
C PRO A 46 10.18 6.66 16.83
N MET A 47 11.18 5.86 17.23
CA MET A 47 11.54 4.61 16.55
C MET A 47 10.25 3.95 16.06
N VAL A 48 9.99 4.06 14.75
CA VAL A 48 8.78 3.49 14.18
C VAL A 48 8.92 2.01 14.46
N ASP A 49 7.93 1.46 15.17
CA ASP A 49 8.00 0.09 15.64
C ASP A 49 8.35 -0.80 14.45
N GLN A 50 9.43 -1.59 14.56
CA GLN A 50 9.80 -2.52 13.50
C GLN A 50 8.61 -3.42 13.14
N ALA A 51 7.74 -3.71 14.11
CA ALA A 51 6.50 -4.43 13.89
C ALA A 51 5.57 -3.77 12.85
N ILE A 52 5.42 -2.43 12.83
CA ILE A 52 4.57 -1.78 11.81
C ILE A 52 5.23 -1.87 10.43
N ILE A 53 6.56 -1.74 10.33
CA ILE A 53 7.27 -1.90 9.06
C ILE A 53 7.13 -3.33 8.53
N ASP A 54 7.22 -4.34 9.41
CA ASP A 54 7.06 -5.74 9.04
C ASP A 54 5.63 -6.02 8.56
N HIS A 55 4.63 -5.49 9.27
CA HIS A 55 3.22 -5.63 8.88
C HIS A 55 2.88 -4.89 7.58
N LEU A 56 3.46 -3.71 7.34
CA LEU A 56 3.35 -3.01 6.06
C LEU A 56 3.99 -3.80 4.91
N ASN A 57 5.07 -4.54 5.16
CA ASN A 57 5.65 -5.43 4.15
C ASN A 57 4.72 -6.62 3.81
N GLU A 58 4.00 -7.15 4.79
CA GLU A 58 2.96 -8.15 4.51
C GLU A 58 1.82 -7.56 3.68
N ILE A 59 1.38 -6.32 3.98
CA ILE A 59 0.43 -5.57 3.14
C ILE A 59 0.98 -5.41 1.72
N LEU A 60 2.21 -4.92 1.56
CA LEU A 60 2.81 -4.75 0.24
C LEU A 60 2.87 -6.06 -0.56
N LYS A 61 3.16 -7.18 0.11
CA LYS A 61 3.13 -8.51 -0.51
C LYS A 61 1.73 -8.89 -0.97
N HIS A 62 0.70 -8.54 -0.21
CA HIS A 62 -0.70 -8.68 -0.59
C HIS A 62 -1.02 -7.82 -1.81
N GLU A 63 -0.65 -6.54 -1.83
CA GLU A 63 -0.89 -5.65 -2.97
C GLU A 63 -0.21 -6.13 -4.27
N TRP A 64 1.03 -6.60 -4.20
CA TRP A 64 1.69 -7.22 -5.35
C TRP A 64 0.98 -8.48 -5.85
N THR A 65 0.30 -9.19 -4.94
CA THR A 65 -0.55 -10.32 -5.31
C THR A 65 -1.78 -9.84 -6.05
N GLY A 66 -2.42 -8.75 -5.60
CA GLY A 66 -3.58 -8.11 -6.24
C GLY A 66 -3.28 -7.70 -7.68
N VAL A 67 -2.15 -7.02 -7.90
CA VAL A 67 -1.68 -6.64 -9.24
C VAL A 67 -1.67 -7.86 -10.17
N ALA A 68 -1.06 -8.96 -9.73
CA ALA A 68 -0.92 -10.15 -10.55
C ALA A 68 -2.24 -10.94 -10.68
N GLN A 69 -3.02 -11.06 -9.60
CA GLN A 69 -4.25 -11.83 -9.54
C GLN A 69 -5.34 -11.21 -10.41
N TYR A 70 -5.56 -9.89 -10.27
CA TYR A 70 -6.54 -9.17 -11.05
C TYR A 70 -6.13 -9.03 -12.52
N SER A 71 -4.83 -8.85 -12.80
CA SER A 71 -4.35 -8.92 -14.19
C SER A 71 -4.66 -10.27 -14.81
N GLN A 72 -4.36 -11.36 -14.08
CA GLN A 72 -4.63 -12.72 -14.55
C GLN A 72 -6.13 -12.95 -14.78
N ALA A 73 -7.00 -12.51 -13.85
CA ALA A 73 -8.45 -12.57 -14.00
C ALA A 73 -8.93 -11.84 -15.27
N GLY A 74 -8.42 -10.64 -15.54
CA GLY A 74 -8.71 -9.89 -16.77
C GLY A 74 -8.22 -10.58 -18.04
N PHE A 75 -7.12 -11.33 -17.99
CA PHE A 75 -6.57 -12.05 -19.15
C PHE A 75 -7.37 -13.32 -19.49
N ILE A 76 -7.82 -14.06 -18.47
CA ILE A 76 -8.40 -15.39 -18.65
C ILE A 76 -9.92 -15.41 -18.65
N VAL A 77 -10.57 -14.32 -18.22
CA VAL A 77 -12.04 -14.23 -18.25
C VAL A 77 -12.56 -14.37 -19.69
N GLU A 78 -13.57 -15.21 -19.85
CA GLU A 78 -14.09 -15.63 -21.14
C GLU A 78 -15.61 -15.71 -21.15
N GLY A 79 -16.19 -15.92 -22.33
CA GLY A 79 -17.63 -15.95 -22.53
C GLY A 79 -18.25 -14.55 -22.60
N VAL A 80 -19.58 -14.49 -22.59
CA VAL A 80 -20.34 -13.24 -22.83
C VAL A 80 -20.07 -12.14 -21.81
N TRP A 81 -19.73 -12.52 -20.57
CA TRP A 81 -19.49 -11.58 -19.48
C TRP A 81 -18.07 -10.99 -19.49
N ARG A 82 -17.18 -11.49 -20.35
CA ARG A 82 -15.83 -10.93 -20.55
C ARG A 82 -15.86 -9.43 -20.82
N GLU A 83 -16.77 -8.99 -21.71
CA GLU A 83 -16.89 -7.57 -22.10
C GLU A 83 -17.23 -6.66 -20.91
N VAL A 84 -17.81 -7.21 -19.84
CA VAL A 84 -18.15 -6.47 -18.61
C VAL A 84 -17.01 -6.52 -17.60
N TYR A 85 -16.42 -7.69 -17.37
CA TYR A 85 -15.50 -7.90 -16.24
C TYR A 85 -14.01 -7.78 -16.58
N ALA A 86 -13.60 -7.96 -17.84
CA ALA A 86 -12.18 -7.91 -18.19
C ALA A 86 -11.56 -6.54 -17.85
N GLU A 87 -12.22 -5.45 -18.24
CA GLU A 87 -11.74 -4.09 -17.93
C GLU A 87 -11.82 -3.78 -16.43
N LYS A 88 -12.86 -4.26 -15.73
CA LYS A 88 -12.95 -4.13 -14.28
C LYS A 88 -11.74 -4.78 -13.59
N PHE A 89 -11.42 -6.03 -13.90
CA PHE A 89 -10.28 -6.70 -13.28
C PHE A 89 -8.95 -6.00 -13.61
N LEU A 90 -8.78 -5.49 -14.82
CA LEU A 90 -7.58 -4.70 -15.15
C LEU A 90 -7.53 -3.35 -14.41
N ALA A 91 -8.68 -2.75 -14.10
CA ALA A 91 -8.77 -1.55 -13.27
C ALA A 91 -8.39 -1.87 -11.82
N ASP A 92 -8.93 -2.94 -11.24
CA ASP A 92 -8.60 -3.39 -9.88
C ASP A 92 -7.10 -3.72 -9.76
N ALA A 93 -6.50 -4.34 -10.79
CA ALA A 93 -5.05 -4.58 -10.84
C ALA A 93 -4.22 -3.28 -10.80
N LYS A 94 -4.71 -2.23 -11.47
CA LYS A 94 -4.08 -0.91 -11.47
C LYS A 94 -4.24 -0.21 -10.12
N GLU A 95 -5.38 -0.42 -9.46
CA GLU A 95 -5.64 0.08 -8.11
C GLU A 95 -4.67 -0.54 -7.09
N SER A 96 -4.55 -1.87 -7.07
CA SER A 96 -3.57 -2.57 -6.21
C SER A 96 -2.13 -2.11 -6.47
N PHE A 97 -1.78 -1.75 -7.72
CA PHE A 97 -0.46 -1.18 -8.00
C PHE A 97 -0.29 0.22 -7.37
N GLY A 98 -1.35 1.03 -7.39
CA GLY A 98 -1.39 2.32 -6.70
C GLY A 98 -1.19 2.16 -5.19
N HIS A 99 -1.85 1.18 -4.58
CA HIS A 99 -1.66 0.84 -3.17
C HIS A 99 -0.24 0.36 -2.88
N ALA A 100 0.27 -0.59 -3.68
CA ALA A 100 1.64 -1.09 -3.55
C ALA A 100 2.68 0.05 -3.61
N GLN A 101 2.51 1.00 -4.52
CA GLN A 101 3.40 2.16 -4.62
C GLN A 101 3.33 3.03 -3.35
N ARG A 102 2.12 3.38 -2.90
CA ARG A 102 1.91 4.19 -1.68
C ARG A 102 2.52 3.52 -0.45
N VAL A 103 2.29 2.22 -0.27
CA VAL A 103 2.79 1.44 0.87
C VAL A 103 4.30 1.27 0.79
N GLY A 104 4.86 0.96 -0.38
CA GLY A 104 6.30 0.86 -0.60
C GLY A 104 7.03 2.16 -0.27
N ASP A 105 6.53 3.30 -0.77
CA ASP A 105 7.07 4.62 -0.45
C ASP A 105 6.98 4.92 1.04
N LYS A 106 5.88 4.53 1.70
CA LYS A 106 5.71 4.67 3.14
C LYS A 106 6.73 3.85 3.93
N ILE A 107 6.96 2.59 3.56
CA ILE A 107 7.97 1.72 4.19
C ILE A 107 9.35 2.38 4.15
N VAL A 108 9.76 2.90 2.98
CA VAL A 108 11.05 3.62 2.84
C VAL A 108 11.08 4.88 3.71
N ALA A 109 10.00 5.66 3.73
CA ALA A 109 9.91 6.86 4.55
C ALA A 109 10.01 6.57 6.06
N LEU A 110 9.59 5.38 6.49
CA LEU A 110 9.73 4.89 7.87
C LEU A 110 11.10 4.25 8.15
N GLY A 111 11.97 4.14 7.14
CA GLY A 111 13.33 3.59 7.26
C GLY A 111 13.44 2.09 6.98
N GLY A 112 12.36 1.45 6.49
CA GLY A 112 12.36 0.04 6.10
C GLY A 112 12.79 -0.21 4.65
N VAL A 113 12.89 -1.49 4.29
CA VAL A 113 13.13 -1.94 2.91
C VAL A 113 11.87 -2.65 2.40
N PRO A 114 11.24 -2.16 1.32
CA PRO A 114 10.05 -2.79 0.75
C PRO A 114 10.35 -4.18 0.17
N VAL A 115 9.45 -5.14 0.42
CA VAL A 115 9.51 -6.47 -0.17
C VAL A 115 9.16 -6.43 -1.66
N ALA A 116 9.82 -7.29 -2.44
CA ALA A 116 9.57 -7.44 -3.89
C ALA A 116 8.83 -8.75 -4.25
N THR A 117 8.45 -9.54 -3.25
CA THR A 117 7.72 -10.81 -3.42
C THR A 117 6.22 -10.61 -3.31
N ARG A 118 5.45 -11.61 -3.74
CA ARG A 118 3.99 -11.69 -3.62
C ARG A 118 3.57 -13.01 -2.98
N ASN A 119 2.30 -13.11 -2.57
CA ASN A 119 1.65 -14.34 -2.16
C ASN A 119 1.26 -15.20 -3.39
N GLU A 120 0.72 -16.39 -3.13
CA GLU A 120 0.16 -17.24 -4.16
C GLU A 120 -1.04 -16.56 -4.84
N VAL A 121 -1.09 -16.60 -6.18
CA VAL A 121 -2.21 -16.07 -6.94
C VAL A 121 -3.27 -17.14 -7.14
N LYS A 122 -4.51 -16.79 -6.81
CA LYS A 122 -5.68 -17.61 -7.12
C LYS A 122 -6.21 -17.22 -8.49
N GLN A 123 -6.59 -18.21 -9.28
CA GLN A 123 -7.15 -18.01 -10.61
C GLN A 123 -8.18 -19.09 -10.90
N SER A 124 -9.19 -18.75 -11.69
CA SER A 124 -10.17 -19.69 -12.22
C SER A 124 -10.70 -19.20 -13.56
N ARG A 125 -11.28 -20.11 -14.35
CA ARG A 125 -12.08 -19.78 -15.54
C ARG A 125 -13.57 -19.65 -15.21
N ASP A 126 -13.99 -20.07 -14.02
CA ASP A 126 -15.34 -19.81 -13.52
C ASP A 126 -15.40 -18.39 -12.94
N LEU A 127 -16.18 -17.52 -13.59
CA LEU A 127 -16.37 -16.14 -13.16
C LEU A 127 -16.88 -16.05 -11.72
N GLN A 128 -17.76 -16.96 -11.29
CA GLN A 128 -18.29 -16.96 -9.94
C GLN A 128 -17.19 -17.20 -8.90
N GLU A 129 -16.28 -18.14 -9.17
CA GLU A 129 -15.12 -18.39 -8.31
C GLU A 129 -14.16 -17.20 -8.30
N VAL A 130 -13.93 -16.56 -9.46
CA VAL A 130 -13.09 -15.35 -9.53
C VAL A 130 -13.67 -14.24 -8.66
N LEU A 131 -14.97 -13.95 -8.75
CA LEU A 131 -15.62 -12.93 -7.93
C LEU A 131 -15.53 -13.26 -6.42
N GLN A 132 -15.62 -14.55 -6.05
CA GLN A 132 -15.42 -14.99 -4.66
C GLN A 132 -13.98 -14.83 -4.20
N PHE A 133 -12.99 -15.12 -5.06
CA PHE A 133 -11.59 -14.88 -4.77
C PHE A 133 -11.31 -13.39 -4.59
N SER A 134 -11.91 -12.53 -5.41
CA SER A 134 -11.81 -11.08 -5.28
C SER A 134 -12.39 -10.59 -3.96
N LEU A 135 -13.63 -10.98 -3.60
CA LEU A 135 -14.23 -10.61 -2.32
C LEU A 135 -13.34 -11.02 -1.12
N ALA A 136 -12.80 -12.24 -1.15
CA ALA A 136 -11.91 -12.73 -0.11
C ALA A 136 -10.57 -11.97 -0.08
N PHE A 137 -10.09 -11.50 -1.24
CA PHE A 137 -8.87 -10.72 -1.36
C PHE A 137 -9.03 -9.32 -0.75
N GLU A 138 -10.09 -8.60 -1.11
CA GLU A 138 -10.44 -7.28 -0.57
C GLU A 138 -10.70 -7.35 0.94
N ALA A 139 -11.46 -8.34 1.40
CA ALA A 139 -11.76 -8.51 2.83
C ALA A 139 -10.49 -8.77 3.65
N LYS A 140 -9.49 -9.45 3.06
CA LYS A 140 -8.20 -9.65 3.71
C LYS A 140 -7.40 -8.35 3.78
N ALA A 141 -7.43 -7.52 2.74
CA ALA A 141 -6.79 -6.21 2.76
C ALA A 141 -7.39 -5.33 3.86
N VAL A 142 -8.72 -5.25 3.97
CA VAL A 142 -9.44 -4.55 5.06
C VAL A 142 -8.94 -4.99 6.45
N GLU A 143 -8.82 -6.30 6.69
CA GLU A 143 -8.28 -6.83 7.96
C GLU A 143 -6.84 -6.35 8.22
N MET A 144 -5.99 -6.39 7.18
CA MET A 144 -4.59 -6.03 7.29
C MET A 144 -4.40 -4.53 7.54
N TYR A 145 -5.10 -3.67 6.82
CA TYR A 145 -5.05 -2.22 7.03
C TYR A 145 -5.66 -1.82 8.38
N SER A 146 -6.78 -2.43 8.79
CA SER A 146 -7.37 -2.18 10.12
C SER A 146 -6.36 -2.47 11.23
N LYS A 147 -5.67 -3.61 11.16
CA LYS A 147 -4.61 -3.95 12.11
C LYS A 147 -3.41 -2.96 12.05
N ALA A 148 -3.05 -2.49 10.85
CA ALA A 148 -1.98 -1.50 10.71
C ALA A 148 -2.36 -0.16 11.37
N ILE A 149 -3.63 0.24 11.31
CA ILE A 149 -4.15 1.45 11.97
C ILE A 149 -4.03 1.33 13.48
N ASP A 150 -4.43 0.19 14.06
CA ASP A 150 -4.27 -0.09 15.49
C ASP A 150 -2.79 0.03 15.93
N MET A 151 -1.88 -0.52 15.12
CA MET A 151 -0.43 -0.44 15.36
C MET A 151 0.15 0.97 15.19
N ALA A 152 -0.53 1.82 14.41
CA ALA A 152 -0.12 3.20 14.17
C ALA A 152 -0.64 4.18 15.24
N GLU A 153 -1.29 3.70 16.31
CA GLU A 153 -1.83 4.54 17.37
C GLU A 153 -0.76 5.51 17.92
N GLY A 154 -1.12 6.79 18.02
CA GLY A 154 -0.20 7.87 18.39
C GLY A 154 0.54 8.53 17.22
N ASN A 155 0.56 7.92 16.03
CA ASN A 155 1.04 8.53 14.79
C ASN A 155 -0.12 8.91 13.86
N LYS A 156 -0.72 10.08 14.11
CA LYS A 156 -1.88 10.57 13.34
C LYS A 156 -1.67 10.60 11.82
N ALA A 157 -0.46 10.96 11.37
CA ALA A 157 -0.17 11.04 9.95
C ALA A 157 -0.10 9.67 9.28
N LEU A 158 0.35 8.65 10.01
CA LEU A 158 0.34 7.27 9.54
C LEU A 158 -1.08 6.68 9.57
N VAL A 159 -1.85 6.96 10.62
CA VAL A 159 -3.25 6.53 10.72
C VAL A 159 -4.07 7.04 9.53
N ILE A 160 -4.05 8.35 9.26
CA ILE A 160 -4.81 8.94 8.14
C ILE A 160 -4.39 8.31 6.80
N PHE A 161 -3.08 8.13 6.59
CA PHE A 161 -2.57 7.48 5.37
C PHE A 161 -3.13 6.07 5.17
N LEU A 162 -3.27 5.30 6.27
CA LEU A 162 -3.81 3.93 6.23
C LEU A 162 -5.33 3.93 6.08
N GLU A 163 -6.05 4.85 6.74
CA GLU A 163 -7.50 5.01 6.63
C GLU A 163 -7.93 5.38 5.20
N ASP A 164 -7.13 6.19 4.50
CA ASP A 164 -7.39 6.52 3.10
C ASP A 164 -7.39 5.26 2.23
N ILE A 165 -6.42 4.36 2.40
CA ILE A 165 -6.36 3.10 1.63
C ILE A 165 -7.44 2.12 2.12
N LEU A 166 -7.64 1.99 3.42
CA LEU A 166 -8.69 1.15 3.99
C LEU A 166 -10.07 1.46 3.41
N THR A 167 -10.35 2.74 3.16
CA THR A 167 -11.61 3.16 2.53
C THR A 167 -11.74 2.60 1.11
N GLU A 168 -10.66 2.65 0.32
CA GLU A 168 -10.59 2.09 -1.04
C GLU A 168 -10.80 0.55 -1.00
N GLU A 169 -10.13 -0.17 -0.08
CA GLU A 169 -10.33 -1.62 0.10
C GLU A 169 -11.77 -1.97 0.52
N GLN A 170 -12.38 -1.16 1.40
CA GLN A 170 -13.74 -1.37 1.86
C GLN A 170 -14.75 -1.14 0.72
N ASP A 171 -14.51 -0.16 -0.15
CA ASP A 171 -15.30 0.04 -1.37
C ASP A 171 -15.20 -1.20 -2.29
N GLY A 172 -14.02 -1.81 -2.38
CA GLY A 172 -13.79 -3.10 -3.06
C GLY A 172 -14.64 -4.23 -2.47
N VAL A 173 -14.62 -4.42 -1.15
CA VAL A 173 -15.48 -5.40 -0.44
C VAL A 173 -16.96 -5.17 -0.74
N ASP A 174 -17.41 -3.92 -0.65
CA ASP A 174 -18.80 -3.56 -0.87
C ASP A 174 -19.24 -3.83 -2.31
N GLU A 175 -18.37 -3.56 -3.28
CA GLU A 175 -18.62 -3.82 -4.69
C GLU A 175 -18.73 -5.31 -4.99
N TYR A 176 -17.74 -6.12 -4.57
CA TYR A 176 -17.78 -7.55 -4.80
C TYR A 176 -18.92 -8.25 -4.04
N THR A 177 -19.30 -7.73 -2.87
CA THR A 177 -20.49 -8.18 -2.14
C THR A 177 -21.78 -7.93 -2.94
N LYS A 178 -21.90 -6.80 -3.63
CA LYS A 178 -23.05 -6.50 -4.50
C LYS A 178 -23.07 -7.42 -5.71
N LEU A 179 -21.92 -7.64 -6.36
CA LEU A 179 -21.80 -8.52 -7.52
C LEU A 179 -22.20 -9.97 -7.20
N LEU A 180 -21.85 -10.45 -6.00
CA LEU A 180 -22.18 -11.80 -5.55
C LEU A 180 -23.58 -11.94 -4.96
N ARG A 181 -24.31 -10.85 -4.71
CA ARG A 181 -25.66 -10.92 -4.14
C ARG A 181 -26.62 -11.63 -5.10
N ASN A 182 -27.34 -12.62 -4.60
CA ASN A 182 -28.29 -13.46 -5.36
C ASN A 182 -27.68 -14.37 -6.45
N SER A 183 -26.35 -14.50 -6.51
CA SER A 183 -25.65 -15.35 -7.48
C SER A 183 -25.93 -16.86 -7.29
N GLU A 184 -26.33 -17.29 -6.09
CA GLU A 184 -26.76 -18.67 -5.80
C GLU A 184 -28.07 -19.07 -6.52
N GLY A 185 -28.92 -18.09 -6.89
CA GLY A 185 -30.19 -18.34 -7.57
C GLY A 185 -30.03 -18.77 -9.04
N ALA A 186 -28.93 -18.40 -9.69
CA ALA A 186 -28.65 -18.77 -11.08
C ALA A 186 -28.03 -20.18 -11.21
N ALA A 187 -27.20 -20.59 -10.25
CA ALA A 187 -26.57 -21.90 -10.24
C ALA A 187 -27.54 -23.07 -9.93
N ALA A 188 -28.62 -22.80 -9.19
CA ALA A 188 -29.65 -23.80 -8.88
C ALA A 188 -30.49 -24.23 -10.10
N GLY A 189 -30.61 -23.37 -11.12
CA GLY A 189 -31.35 -23.67 -12.35
C GLY A 189 -30.65 -24.66 -13.28
N ALA A 190 -29.32 -24.78 -13.19
CA ALA A 190 -28.54 -25.68 -14.04
C ALA A 190 -28.53 -27.14 -13.56
N LYS A 191 -28.79 -27.38 -12.27
CA LYS A 191 -28.72 -28.73 -11.67
C LYS A 191 -30.01 -29.57 -11.80
N SER A 192 -31.11 -29.01 -12.31
CA SER A 192 -32.40 -29.74 -12.40
C SER A 192 -32.67 -30.47 -13.72
N SER A 193 -31.84 -30.28 -14.77
CA SER A 193 -32.09 -30.86 -16.11
C SER A 193 -31.34 -32.17 -16.42
N GLN A 194 -30.67 -32.79 -15.45
CA GLN A 194 -30.04 -34.12 -15.60
C GLN A 194 -30.66 -35.15 -14.65
N LYS A 195 -31.96 -35.44 -14.83
CA LYS A 195 -32.55 -36.72 -14.40
C LYS A 195 -33.93 -36.91 -15.05
N THR A 196 -33.95 -37.45 -16.26
CA THR A 196 -35.06 -38.28 -16.78
C THR A 196 -34.61 -38.92 -18.10
N ALA A 197 -34.16 -40.16 -17.99
CA ALA A 197 -34.13 -41.17 -19.06
C ALA A 197 -34.77 -42.42 -18.48
#